data_AF-A0A847WPC5-F1
#
_entry.id   AF-A0A847WPC5-F1
#
_cell.length_a   1.000
_cell.length_b   1.000
_cell.length_c   1.000
_cell.angle_alpha   90.00
_cell.angle_beta   90.00
_cell.angle_gamma   90.00
#
_symmetry.space_group_name_H-M   'P 1'
#
loop_
_entity.id
_entity.type
_entity.pdbx_description
1 polymer ?
#
loop_
_entity_poly.entity_id
_entity_poly.type
_entity_poly.pdbx_seq_one_letter_code
_entity_poly.pdbx_strand_id
1 'polypeptide(L)'
;MIINMTGIDKSFSTNQVLKGVNFSVEKGETHALMGENGAGKSTLMKILSGIYQRDAGIVEVKGKQVEYQHPSDAEADGIAVIHQELNILPELT
;
A
#
# COMPACT_ATOMS: atom_id res chain seq x y z
N MET A 1 -11.65 1.76 11.54
CA MET A 1 -10.79 1.56 10.35
C MET A 1 -9.89 0.35 10.52
N ILE A 2 -9.89 -0.57 9.56
CA ILE A 2 -8.92 -1.66 9.52
C ILE A 2 -7.59 -1.18 8.94
N ILE A 3 -7.64 -0.23 8.01
CA ILE A 3 -6.50 0.47 7.42
C ILE A 3 -6.80 1.97 7.44
N ASN A 4 -5.83 2.78 7.88
CA ASN A 4 -5.88 4.23 7.78
C ASN A 4 -4.53 4.77 7.30
N MET A 5 -4.54 5.58 6.24
CA MET A 5 -3.36 6.23 5.68
C MET A 5 -3.65 7.73 5.61
N THR A 6 -2.86 8.54 6.30
CA THR A 6 -3.10 9.98 6.42
C THR A 6 -1.87 10.77 5.96
N GLY A 7 -2.07 11.68 5.01
CA GLY A 7 -1.05 12.61 4.53
C GLY A 7 0.12 11.92 3.86
N ILE A 8 -0.12 10.88 3.05
CA ILE A 8 0.96 10.10 2.44
C ILE A 8 1.59 10.86 1.29
N ASP A 9 2.89 11.11 1.42
CA ASP A 9 3.73 11.65 0.37
C ASP A 9 4.72 10.60 -0.13
N LYS A 10 4.99 10.63 -1.44
CA LYS A 10 6.04 9.82 -2.05
C LYS A 10 6.59 10.45 -3.32
N SER A 11 7.90 10.59 -3.37
CA SER A 11 8.65 11.03 -4.54
C SER A 11 9.65 9.95 -4.99
N PHE A 12 9.91 9.93 -6.29
CA PHE A 12 11.03 9.19 -6.88
C PHE A 12 11.88 10.20 -7.64
N SER A 13 13.10 10.44 -7.15
CA SER A 13 13.96 11.52 -7.63
C SER A 13 13.22 12.86 -7.62
N THR A 14 13.07 13.53 -8.77
CA THR A 14 12.38 14.82 -8.89
C THR A 14 10.87 14.70 -9.10
N ASN A 15 10.33 13.48 -9.23
CA ASN A 15 8.91 13.26 -9.51
C ASN A 15 8.12 12.92 -8.24
N GLN A 16 7.25 13.83 -7.80
CA GLN A 16 6.36 13.62 -6.67
C GLN A 16 5.08 12.88 -7.12
N VAL A 17 4.98 11.61 -6.74
CA VAL A 17 3.91 10.68 -7.17
C VAL A 17 2.71 10.71 -6.23
N LEU A 18 2.92 10.79 -4.91
CA LEU A 18 1.86 10.97 -3.92
C LEU A 18 2.06 12.31 -3.21
N LYS A 19 0.96 13.05 -3.02
CA LYS A 19 0.92 14.42 -2.50
C LYS A 19 -0.10 14.51 -1.37
N GLY A 20 0.32 14.24 -0.13
CA GLY A 20 -0.54 14.26 1.05
C GLY A 20 -1.81 13.40 0.93
N VAL A 21 -1.72 12.19 0.37
CA VAL A 21 -2.88 11.33 0.08
C VAL A 21 -3.48 10.76 1.37
N ASN A 22 -4.80 10.85 1.50
CA ASN A 22 -5.57 10.19 2.55
C ASN A 22 -6.34 8.99 1.96
N PHE A 23 -6.28 7.85 2.63
CA PHE A 23 -6.99 6.64 2.24
C PHE A 23 -7.35 5.81 3.47
N SER A 24 -8.56 5.28 3.50
CA SER A 24 -9.01 4.43 4.60
C SER A 24 -9.91 3.31 4.12
N VAL A 25 -9.98 2.26 4.93
CA VAL A 25 -10.85 1.09 4.72
C VAL A 25 -11.39 0.65 6.08
N GLU A 26 -12.68 0.35 6.14
CA GLU A 26 -13.30 -0.32 7.29
C GLU A 26 -13.35 -1.83 7.14
N LYS A 27 -13.53 -2.53 8.26
CA LYS A 27 -13.66 -3.99 8.25
C LYS A 27 -14.93 -4.38 7.49
N GLY A 28 -14.77 -5.24 6.48
CA GLY A 28 -15.88 -5.75 5.66
C GLY A 28 -16.20 -4.92 4.43
N GLU A 29 -15.46 -3.84 4.18
CA GLU A 29 -15.60 -3.04 2.97
C GLU A 29 -14.78 -3.59 1.80
N THR A 30 -15.25 -3.32 0.59
CA THR A 30 -14.50 -3.53 -0.64
C THR A 30 -14.35 -2.18 -1.34
N HIS A 31 -13.12 -1.74 -1.56
CA HIS A 31 -12.81 -0.48 -2.23
C HIS A 31 -12.17 -0.72 -3.60
N ALA A 32 -12.59 0.07 -4.57
CA ALA A 32 -11.93 0.19 -5.86
C ALA A 32 -11.08 1.45 -5.89
N LEU A 33 -9.75 1.29 -5.96
CA LEU A 33 -8.83 2.41 -6.16
C LEU A 33 -8.66 2.66 -7.66
N MET A 34 -9.31 3.70 -8.18
CA MET A 34 -9.35 4.01 -9.61
C MET A 34 -8.66 5.34 -9.93
N GLY A 35 -8.23 5.49 -11.18
CA GLY A 35 -7.52 6.68 -11.69
C GLY A 35 -6.63 6.32 -12.87
N GLU A 36 -6.11 7.34 -13.55
CA GLU A 36 -5.28 7.15 -14.74
C GLU A 36 -3.93 6.47 -14.44
N ASN A 37 -3.27 5.96 -15.49
CA ASN A 37 -1.91 5.44 -15.36
C ASN A 37 -0.97 6.56 -14.89
N GLY A 38 -0.12 6.26 -13.91
CA GLY A 38 0.75 7.25 -13.28
C GLY A 38 0.12 8.03 -12.12
N ALA A 39 -1.19 7.88 -11.84
CA ALA A 39 -1.85 8.55 -10.72
C ALA A 39 -1.40 8.10 -9.30
N GLY A 40 -0.40 7.24 -9.19
CA GLY A 40 0.17 6.81 -7.90
C GLY A 40 -0.54 5.64 -7.20
N LYS A 41 -1.59 5.06 -7.80
CA LYS A 41 -2.36 3.94 -7.22
C LYS A 41 -1.48 2.78 -6.75
N SER A 42 -0.64 2.25 -7.64
CA SER A 42 0.27 1.14 -7.30
C SER A 42 1.33 1.56 -6.28
N THR A 43 1.74 2.82 -6.28
CA THR A 43 2.68 3.36 -5.28
C THR A 43 2.05 3.35 -3.89
N LEU A 44 0.81 3.80 -3.76
CA LEU A 44 0.08 3.77 -2.49
C LEU A 44 -0.06 2.34 -1.96
N MET A 45 -0.43 1.38 -2.81
CA MET A 45 -0.55 -0.03 -2.43
C MET A 45 0.80 -0.66 -2.05
N LYS A 46 1.87 -0.31 -2.77
CA LYS A 46 3.23 -0.74 -2.44
C LYS A 46 3.73 -0.17 -1.11
N ILE A 47 3.29 1.03 -0.72
CA ILE A 47 3.57 1.57 0.61
C ILE A 47 2.82 0.79 1.69
N LEU A 48 1.53 0.56 1.49
CA LEU A 48 0.70 -0.20 2.43
C LEU A 48 1.25 -1.62 2.68
N SER A 49 1.82 -2.25 1.65
CA SER A 49 2.40 -3.59 1.71
C SER A 49 3.90 -3.63 2.06
N GLY A 50 4.52 -2.50 2.43
CA GLY A 50 5.93 -2.48 2.85
C GLY A 50 6.96 -2.67 1.73
N ILE A 51 6.55 -2.60 0.45
CA ILE A 51 7.47 -2.64 -0.71
C ILE A 51 8.20 -1.29 -0.87
N TYR A 52 7.51 -0.19 -0.58
CA TYR A 52 8.10 1.16 -0.59
C TYR A 52 7.89 1.86 0.74
N GLN A 53 8.89 2.62 1.18
CA GLN A 53 8.71 3.58 2.27
C GLN A 53 7.99 4.82 1.77
N ARG A 54 7.05 5.34 2.56
CA ARG A 54 6.51 6.71 2.40
C ARG A 54 7.58 7.74 2.76
N ASP A 55 7.49 8.92 2.17
CA ASP A 55 8.38 10.04 2.53
C ASP A 55 7.80 10.87 3.69
N ALA A 56 6.47 10.94 3.80
CA ALA A 56 5.75 11.56 4.91
C ALA A 56 4.39 10.89 5.13
N GLY A 57 3.69 11.32 6.19
CA GLY A 57 2.37 10.81 6.58
C GLY A 57 2.43 9.64 7.57
N ILE A 58 1.27 9.06 7.86
CA ILE A 58 1.10 7.99 8.85
C ILE A 58 0.30 6.86 8.22
N VAL A 59 0.74 5.62 8.47
CA VAL A 59 -0.02 4.40 8.14
C VAL A 59 -0.37 3.71 9.45
N GLU A 60 -1.64 3.37 9.61
CA GLU A 60 -2.16 2.60 10.73
C GLU A 60 -2.89 1.37 10.24
N VAL A 61 -2.64 0.23 10.87
CA VAL A 61 -3.29 -1.05 10.59
C VAL A 61 -3.85 -1.57 11.90
N LYS A 62 -5.16 -1.87 11.91
CA LYS A 62 -5.88 -2.29 13.14
C LYS A 62 -5.68 -1.30 14.30
N GLY A 63 -5.59 0.00 14.01
CA GLY A 63 -5.39 1.06 14.99
C GLY A 63 -3.97 1.19 15.56
N LYS A 64 -2.99 0.49 14.98
CA LYS A 64 -1.57 0.63 15.35
C LYS A 64 -0.82 1.31 14.23
N GLN A 65 -0.05 2.35 14.55
CA GLN A 65 0.86 2.95 13.59
C GLN A 65 1.97 1.94 13.22
N VAL A 66 2.22 1.81 11.92
CA VAL A 66 3.19 0.85 11.37
C VAL A 66 4.19 1.53 10.44
N GLU A 67 5.38 0.95 10.39
CA GLU A 67 6.44 1.29 9.44
C GLU A 67 7.18 0.01 9.04
N TYR A 68 6.61 -0.70 8.07
CA TYR A 68 7.12 -1.98 7.60
C TYR A 68 8.43 -1.81 6.84
N GLN A 69 9.45 -2.56 7.18
CA GLN A 69 10.75 -2.55 6.47
C GLN A 69 10.77 -3.59 5.35
N HIS A 70 9.97 -4.63 5.49
CA HIS A 70 9.85 -5.72 4.54
C HIS A 70 8.37 -6.07 4.29
N PRO A 71 8.02 -6.57 3.08
CA PRO A 71 6.65 -7.00 2.79
C PRO A 71 6.13 -8.07 3.75
N SER A 72 7.00 -8.94 4.25
CA SER A 72 6.68 -9.95 5.27
C SER A 72 6.11 -9.35 6.56
N ASP A 73 6.49 -8.12 6.91
CA ASP A 73 5.97 -7.46 8.11
C ASP A 73 4.49 -7.10 7.92
N ALA A 74 4.13 -6.62 6.72
CA ALA A 74 2.75 -6.30 6.37
C ALA A 74 1.89 -7.58 6.27
N GLU A 75 2.46 -8.65 5.72
CA GLU A 75 1.81 -9.97 5.66
C GLU A 75 1.51 -10.53 7.05
N ALA A 76 2.45 -10.40 8.00
CA ALA A 76 2.25 -10.81 9.39
C ALA A 76 1.09 -10.06 10.07
N ASP A 77 0.85 -8.80 9.67
CA ASP A 77 -0.30 -8.01 10.10
C ASP A 77 -1.58 -8.26 9.27
N GLY A 78 -1.54 -9.20 8.32
CA GLY A 78 -2.68 -9.69 7.55
C GLY A 78 -2.97 -8.92 6.27
N ILE A 79 -1.98 -8.19 5.73
CA ILE A 79 -2.06 -7.50 4.44
C ILE A 79 -1.46 -8.41 3.37
N ALA A 80 -2.30 -8.92 2.47
CA ALA A 80 -1.85 -9.68 1.31
C ALA A 80 -2.03 -8.85 0.03
N VAL A 81 -1.04 -8.89 -0.86
CA VAL A 81 -1.09 -8.24 -2.16
C VAL A 81 -1.01 -9.29 -3.27
N ILE A 82 -1.97 -9.23 -4.18
CA ILE A 82 -1.93 -10.01 -5.42
C ILE A 82 -1.36 -9.10 -6.51
N HIS A 83 -0.19 -9.47 -7.04
CA HIS A 83 0.46 -8.71 -8.10
C HIS A 83 -0.25 -8.92 -9.45
N GLN A 84 -0.19 -7.89 -10.32
CA GLN A 84 -0.86 -7.91 -11.63
C GLN A 84 -0.33 -9.02 -12.55
N GLU A 85 0.96 -9.36 -12.45
CA GLU A 85 1.55 -10.50 -13.15
C GLU A 85 1.59 -11.70 -12.20
N LEU A 86 0.85 -12.73 -12.54
CA LEU A 86 0.89 -14.00 -11.83
C LEU A 86 2.17 -14.72 -12.26
N ASN A 87 3.19 -14.73 -11.40
CA ASN A 87 4.29 -15.68 -11.51
C ASN A 87 3.78 -17.05 -11.08
N ILE A 88 3.07 -17.71 -12.00
CA ILE A 88 2.65 -19.09 -11.84
C ILE A 88 3.93 -19.93 -11.86
N LEU A 89 4.08 -20.84 -10.92
CA LEU A 89 5.11 -21.88 -10.99
C LEU A 89 4.45 -23.10 -11.65
N PRO A 90 4.57 -23.28 -12.98
CA PRO A 90 3.80 -24.26 -13.73
C PRO A 90 4.06 -25.71 -13.32
N GLU A 91 5.14 -25.96 -12.58
CA GLU A 91 5.55 -27.30 -12.14
C GLU A 91 5.09 -27.65 -10.72
N LEU A 92 4.40 -26.74 -10.02
CA LEU A 92 3.81 -27.00 -8.69
C LEU A 92 2.31 -27.26 -8.82
N THR A 93 1.93 -28.52 -8.58
CA THR A 93 0.56 -29.01 -8.38
C THR A 93 0.19 -29.09 -6.91
#